data_AF-A0A5Q6S2I5-F1
#
_entry.id   AF-A0A5Q6S2I5-F1
#
_cell.length_a   1.000
_cell.length_b   1.000
_cell.length_c   1.000
_cell.angle_alpha   90.00
_cell.angle_beta   90.00
_cell.angle_gamma   90.00
#
_symmetry.space_group_name_H-M   'P 1'
#
loop_
_entity.id
_entity.type
_entity.pdbx_description
1 polymer ?
#
loop_
_entity_poly.entity_id
_entity_poly.type
_entity_poly.pdbx_seq_one_letter_code
_entity_poly.pdbx_strand_id
1 'polypeptide(L)'
;MPTSTLLLGVVLLVVIVGLAQLRSSMKRKVNARNAQRGAERGASRAHTWLGTGVVLETDPQTATGLVDAVAAKTMSKQVGPTRWALMTGFEEYAASAAFVRTPTGEVALGATTAPDQGGAPDGAAWLDFRDRVAKAAKKAGITARQVETGTFTPSTGPDGRTIWTSPAQPA
;
A
#
# COMPACT_ATOMS: atom_id res chain seq x y z
N MET A 1 -19.72 29.89 52.07
CA MET A 1 -20.19 28.57 51.59
C MET A 1 -19.57 28.31 50.22
N PRO A 2 -18.54 27.43 50.11
CA PRO A 2 -17.81 27.14 48.87
C PRO A 2 -18.44 26.01 48.01
N THR A 3 -19.69 25.63 48.28
CA THR A 3 -20.36 24.46 47.70
C THR A 3 -20.88 24.69 46.27
N SER A 4 -21.23 25.91 45.90
CA SER A 4 -21.76 26.26 44.57
C SER A 4 -20.69 26.31 43.48
N THR A 5 -19.44 26.67 43.81
CA THR A 5 -18.32 26.69 42.86
C THR A 5 -17.78 25.28 42.57
N LEU A 6 -17.81 24.37 43.55
CA LEU A 6 -17.46 22.96 43.37
C LEU A 6 -18.42 22.23 42.42
N LEU A 7 -19.73 22.47 42.55
CA LEU A 7 -20.74 21.90 41.64
C LEU A 7 -20.58 22.40 40.20
N LEU A 8 -20.29 23.70 40.03
CA LEU A 8 -20.02 24.29 38.71
C LEU A 8 -18.77 23.70 38.05
N GLY A 9 -17.71 23.46 38.80
CA GLY A 9 -16.48 22.83 38.30
C GLY A 9 -16.68 21.39 37.82
N VAL A 10 -17.46 20.60 38.56
CA VAL A 10 -17.77 19.21 38.19
C VAL A 10 -18.64 19.14 36.94
N VAL A 11 -19.65 20.01 36.82
CA VAL A 11 -20.50 20.07 35.62
C VAL A 11 -19.68 20.46 34.39
N LEU A 12 -18.78 21.42 34.50
CA LEU A 12 -17.90 21.82 33.40
C LEU A 12 -16.99 20.67 32.95
N LEU A 13 -16.42 19.92 33.89
CA LEU A 13 -15.56 18.77 33.62
C LEU A 13 -16.30 17.66 32.84
N VAL A 14 -17.53 17.34 33.26
CA VAL A 14 -18.37 16.31 32.59
C VAL A 14 -18.69 16.72 31.16
N VAL A 15 -18.99 18.00 30.92
CA VAL A 15 -19.25 18.53 29.58
C VAL A 15 -18.01 18.43 28.68
N ILE A 16 -16.82 18.78 29.20
CA ILE A 16 -15.56 18.71 28.43
C ILE A 16 -15.23 17.25 28.06
N VAL A 17 -15.32 16.33 29.00
CA VAL A 17 -15.02 14.90 28.77
C VAL A 17 -16.04 14.29 27.80
N GLY A 18 -17.33 14.62 27.94
CA GLY A 18 -18.38 14.18 27.02
C GLY A 18 -18.16 14.66 25.59
N LEU A 19 -17.81 15.94 25.42
CA LEU A 19 -17.50 16.51 24.10
C LEU A 19 -16.24 15.89 23.47
N ALA A 20 -15.23 15.56 24.28
CA ALA A 20 -14.02 14.90 23.81
C ALA A 20 -14.29 13.48 23.28
N GLN A 21 -15.09 12.69 24.00
CA GLN A 21 -15.50 11.35 23.54
C GLN A 21 -16.42 11.38 22.31
N LEU A 22 -17.33 12.37 22.23
CA LEU A 22 -18.18 12.58 21.06
C LEU A 22 -17.35 12.96 19.83
N ARG A 23 -16.35 13.84 19.98
CA ARG A 23 -15.45 14.21 18.89
C ARG A 23 -14.59 13.05 18.41
N SER A 24 -14.07 12.21 19.31
CA SER A 24 -13.26 11.05 18.91
C SER A 24 -14.10 10.00 18.17
N SER A 25 -15.34 9.77 18.64
CA SER A 25 -16.28 8.83 18.01
C SER A 25 -16.78 9.34 16.66
N MET A 26 -17.05 10.65 16.54
CA MET A 26 -17.41 11.27 15.26
C MET A 26 -16.25 11.24 14.26
N LYS A 27 -15.02 11.56 14.69
CA LYS A 27 -13.82 11.43 13.82
C LYS A 27 -13.65 10.00 13.30
N ARG A 28 -13.83 8.99 14.15
CA ARG A 28 -13.78 7.57 13.73
C ARG A 28 -14.88 7.23 12.72
N LYS A 29 -16.12 7.66 12.96
CA LYS A 29 -17.24 7.42 12.03
C LYS A 29 -17.08 8.18 10.70
N VAL A 30 -16.58 9.40 10.73
CA VAL A 30 -16.30 10.19 9.51
C VAL A 30 -15.15 9.58 8.73
N ASN A 31 -14.08 9.15 9.38
CA ASN A 31 -12.98 8.45 8.71
C ASN A 31 -13.44 7.11 8.12
N ALA A 32 -14.27 6.34 8.82
CA ALA A 32 -14.83 5.10 8.29
C ALA A 32 -15.76 5.33 7.09
N ARG A 33 -16.61 6.37 7.13
CA ARG A 33 -17.48 6.75 6.00
C ARG A 33 -16.71 7.34 4.82
N ASN A 34 -15.63 8.08 5.07
CA ASN A 34 -14.75 8.59 4.02
C ASN A 34 -13.89 7.47 3.44
N ALA A 35 -13.49 6.47 4.23
CA ALA A 35 -12.86 5.26 3.74
C ALA A 35 -13.82 4.44 2.86
N GLN A 36 -15.10 4.32 3.24
CA GLN A 36 -16.12 3.69 2.40
C GLN A 36 -16.40 4.46 1.10
N ARG A 37 -16.57 5.79 1.18
CA ARG A 37 -16.79 6.64 0.00
C ARG A 37 -15.54 6.78 -0.88
N GLY A 38 -14.36 6.72 -0.29
CA GLY A 38 -13.06 6.67 -0.97
C GLY A 38 -12.87 5.33 -1.67
N ALA A 39 -13.25 4.22 -1.04
CA ALA A 39 -13.28 2.89 -1.65
C ALA A 39 -14.24 2.81 -2.85
N GLU A 40 -15.42 3.45 -2.77
CA GLU A 40 -16.40 3.46 -3.86
C GLU A 40 -16.01 4.36 -5.05
N ARG A 41 -15.23 5.44 -4.82
CA ARG A 41 -14.87 6.43 -5.86
C ARG A 41 -13.45 6.28 -6.41
N GLY A 42 -12.51 5.77 -5.61
CA GLY A 42 -11.12 5.51 -6.01
C GLY A 42 -10.95 4.23 -6.85
N ALA A 43 -11.94 3.32 -6.75
CA ALA A 43 -11.97 1.99 -7.39
C ALA A 43 -11.60 1.96 -8.88
N SER A 44 -12.00 2.98 -9.64
CA SER A 44 -12.10 2.87 -11.10
C SER A 44 -10.89 3.37 -11.90
N ARG A 45 -10.01 4.22 -11.36
CA ARG A 45 -8.86 4.77 -12.13
C ARG A 45 -7.53 4.83 -11.38
N ALA A 46 -7.56 4.99 -10.06
CA ALA A 46 -6.34 4.98 -9.24
C ALA A 46 -5.87 3.55 -8.90
N HIS A 47 -6.57 2.51 -9.35
CA HIS A 47 -6.22 1.11 -9.04
C HIS A 47 -5.70 0.33 -10.23
N THR A 48 -5.90 0.84 -11.44
CA THR A 48 -5.47 0.17 -12.67
C THR A 48 -3.96 -0.03 -12.68
N TRP A 49 -3.20 0.97 -12.21
CA TRP A 49 -1.74 0.88 -12.15
C TRP A 49 -1.22 -0.06 -11.05
N LEU A 50 -1.92 -0.22 -9.93
CA LEU A 50 -1.60 -1.26 -8.93
C LEU A 50 -1.81 -2.65 -9.51
N GLY A 51 -2.90 -2.81 -10.26
CA GLY A 51 -3.22 -4.02 -11.00
C GLY A 51 -2.31 -4.29 -12.19
N THR A 52 -1.20 -3.56 -12.38
CA THR A 52 -0.21 -3.88 -13.41
C THR A 52 1.04 -4.52 -12.80
N GLY A 53 1.48 -5.61 -13.40
CA GLY A 53 2.75 -6.28 -13.14
C GLY A 53 3.68 -6.26 -14.35
N VAL A 54 4.87 -6.81 -14.17
CA VAL A 54 5.80 -7.13 -15.25
C VAL A 54 6.14 -8.62 -15.19
N VAL A 55 5.87 -9.32 -16.27
CA VAL A 55 6.35 -10.69 -16.45
C VAL A 55 7.71 -10.64 -17.09
N LEU A 56 8.65 -11.36 -16.48
CA LEU A 56 10.00 -11.59 -17.00
C LEU A 56 10.04 -13.01 -17.54
N GLU A 57 10.29 -13.15 -18.85
CA GLU A 57 10.41 -14.44 -19.52
C GLU A 57 11.82 -15.02 -19.27
N THR A 58 12.07 -15.41 -18.01
CA THR A 58 13.35 -15.94 -17.55
C THR A 58 13.15 -16.83 -16.33
N ASP A 59 14.20 -17.53 -15.90
CA ASP A 59 14.15 -18.37 -14.71
C ASP A 59 14.07 -17.52 -13.41
N PRO A 60 13.53 -18.08 -12.31
CA PRO A 60 13.40 -17.37 -11.04
C PRO A 60 14.69 -16.80 -10.48
N GLN A 61 15.83 -17.45 -10.68
CA GLN A 61 17.09 -16.99 -10.11
C GLN A 61 17.61 -15.76 -10.86
N THR A 62 17.53 -15.77 -12.19
CA THR A 62 17.87 -14.62 -13.04
C THR A 62 16.90 -13.45 -12.78
N ALA A 63 15.61 -13.73 -12.65
CA ALA A 63 14.61 -12.71 -12.31
C ALA A 63 14.92 -12.05 -10.95
N THR A 64 15.17 -12.83 -9.90
CA THR A 64 15.55 -12.30 -8.57
C THR A 64 16.80 -11.45 -8.66
N GLY A 65 17.86 -11.94 -9.30
CA GLY A 65 19.12 -11.18 -9.42
C GLY A 65 18.94 -9.85 -10.16
N LEU A 66 18.13 -9.83 -11.22
CA LEU A 66 17.79 -8.61 -11.94
C LEU A 66 17.04 -7.60 -11.06
N VAL A 67 15.99 -8.07 -10.37
CA VAL A 67 15.17 -7.21 -9.51
C VAL A 67 15.97 -6.71 -8.31
N ASP A 68 16.82 -7.53 -7.71
CA ASP A 68 17.72 -7.12 -6.61
C ASP A 68 18.71 -6.05 -7.05
N ALA A 69 19.27 -6.17 -8.26
CA ALA A 69 20.16 -5.16 -8.83
C ALA A 69 19.45 -3.81 -9.08
N VAL A 70 18.15 -3.84 -9.38
CA VAL A 70 17.31 -2.64 -9.49
C VAL A 70 16.93 -2.12 -8.10
N ALA A 71 16.59 -3.02 -7.18
CA ALA A 71 16.21 -2.70 -5.82
C ALA A 71 17.32 -1.95 -5.08
N ALA A 72 18.57 -2.39 -5.22
CA ALA A 72 19.74 -1.72 -4.67
C ALA A 72 19.96 -0.28 -5.19
N LYS A 73 19.35 0.08 -6.33
CA LYS A 73 19.47 1.40 -6.98
C LYS A 73 18.19 2.22 -6.91
N THR A 74 17.16 1.69 -6.26
CA THR A 74 15.88 2.33 -6.05
C THR A 74 15.67 2.47 -4.55
N MET A 75 14.80 3.39 -4.13
CA MET A 75 14.46 3.53 -2.71
C MET A 75 13.57 2.36 -2.29
N SER A 76 14.17 1.18 -2.20
CA SER A 76 13.50 -0.09 -1.92
C SER A 76 14.41 -0.97 -1.06
N LYS A 77 13.80 -1.91 -0.35
CA LYS A 77 14.49 -2.83 0.54
C LYS A 77 14.00 -4.24 0.29
N GLN A 78 14.92 -5.17 0.05
CA GLN A 78 14.57 -6.60 0.01
C GLN A 78 14.16 -7.06 1.41
N VAL A 79 12.96 -7.61 1.54
CA VAL A 79 12.39 -8.10 2.81
C VAL A 79 12.21 -9.61 2.84
N GLY A 80 12.37 -10.27 1.68
CA GLY A 80 12.40 -11.72 1.52
C GLY A 80 12.99 -12.11 0.17
N PRO A 81 13.20 -13.41 -0.08
CA PRO A 81 13.85 -13.90 -1.30
C PRO A 81 13.10 -13.54 -2.60
N THR A 82 11.81 -13.24 -2.49
CA THR A 82 10.93 -12.88 -3.61
C THR A 82 10.08 -11.65 -3.31
N ARG A 83 10.49 -10.83 -2.32
CA ARG A 83 9.70 -9.70 -1.81
C ARG A 83 10.56 -8.47 -1.54
N TRP A 84 10.04 -7.32 -1.96
CA TRP A 84 10.66 -6.01 -1.79
C TRP A 84 9.66 -5.03 -1.20
N ALA A 85 10.08 -4.29 -0.19
CA ALA A 85 9.36 -3.12 0.30
C ALA A 85 9.83 -1.88 -0.46
N LEU A 86 8.89 -1.01 -0.83
CA LEU A 86 9.12 0.18 -1.62
C LEU A 86 8.86 1.42 -0.76
N MET A 87 9.73 2.42 -0.87
CA MET A 87 9.61 3.67 -0.12
C MET A 87 8.58 4.60 -0.79
N THR A 88 7.55 5.00 -0.05
CA THR A 88 6.42 5.83 -0.53
C THR A 88 6.39 7.22 0.14
N GLY A 89 7.53 7.67 0.67
CA GLY A 89 7.66 8.93 1.41
C GLY A 89 9.10 9.18 1.85
N PHE A 90 9.32 10.11 2.77
CA PHE A 90 10.68 10.48 3.20
C PHE A 90 11.47 9.34 3.86
N GLU A 91 10.80 8.30 4.38
CA GLU A 91 11.44 7.11 4.96
C GLU A 91 10.45 5.95 5.20
N GLU A 92 9.27 5.99 4.57
CA GLU A 92 8.18 5.04 4.86
C GLU A 92 8.12 3.92 3.83
N TYR A 93 8.31 2.68 4.27
CA TYR A 93 8.21 1.47 3.44
C TYR A 93 6.80 0.86 3.51
N ALA A 94 5.81 1.58 2.98
CA ALA A 94 4.41 1.17 3.07
C ALA A 94 3.88 0.42 1.83
N ALA A 95 4.59 0.47 0.70
CA ALA A 95 4.29 -0.36 -0.46
C ALA A 95 5.19 -1.59 -0.51
N SER A 96 4.71 -2.66 -1.16
CA SER A 96 5.52 -3.85 -1.39
C SER A 96 5.23 -4.46 -2.75
N ALA A 97 6.23 -5.17 -3.27
CA ALA A 97 6.17 -5.93 -4.50
C ALA A 97 6.71 -7.35 -4.26
N ALA A 98 6.19 -8.31 -4.99
CA ALA A 98 6.61 -9.69 -4.88
C ALA A 98 6.50 -10.44 -6.21
N PHE A 99 7.22 -11.55 -6.32
CA PHE A 99 7.04 -12.47 -7.44
C PHE A 99 5.83 -13.37 -7.27
N VAL A 100 4.91 -13.29 -8.22
CA VAL A 100 3.81 -14.23 -8.43
C VAL A 100 4.27 -15.24 -9.48
N ARG A 101 4.21 -16.54 -9.14
CA ARG A 101 4.42 -17.59 -10.12
C ARG A 101 3.26 -17.60 -11.11
N THR A 102 3.58 -17.51 -12.39
CA THR A 102 2.59 -17.72 -13.43
C THR A 102 2.36 -19.23 -13.65
N PRO A 103 1.18 -19.65 -14.14
CA PRO A 103 0.92 -21.05 -14.49
C PRO A 103 1.89 -21.62 -15.56
N THR A 104 2.49 -20.75 -16.36
CA THR A 104 3.43 -21.11 -17.45
C THR A 104 4.88 -21.27 -16.98
N GLY A 105 5.16 -21.03 -15.70
CA GLY A 105 6.52 -21.12 -15.13
C GLY A 105 7.34 -19.84 -15.24
N GLU A 106 6.82 -18.81 -15.92
CA GLU A 106 7.39 -17.46 -15.96
C GLU A 106 7.21 -16.75 -14.61
N VAL A 107 8.04 -15.73 -14.37
CA VAL A 107 8.02 -14.96 -13.12
C VAL A 107 7.32 -13.63 -13.36
N ALA A 108 6.20 -13.40 -12.69
CA ALA A 108 5.51 -12.12 -12.70
C ALA A 108 5.90 -11.32 -11.45
N LEU A 109 6.43 -10.12 -11.60
CA LEU A 109 6.58 -9.17 -10.52
C LEU A 109 5.32 -8.30 -10.45
N GLY A 110 4.66 -8.27 -9.29
CA GLY A 110 3.47 -7.46 -9.06
C GLY A 110 3.54 -6.70 -7.73
N ALA A 111 2.80 -5.61 -7.63
CA ALA A 111 2.54 -4.98 -6.34
C ALA A 111 1.72 -5.93 -5.45
N THR A 112 2.04 -5.96 -4.15
CA THR A 112 1.34 -6.74 -3.14
C THR A 112 0.60 -5.84 -2.16
N THR A 113 1.22 -4.73 -1.76
CA THR A 113 0.61 -3.73 -0.88
C THR A 113 0.90 -2.31 -1.34
N ALA A 114 -0.01 -1.37 -1.07
CA ALA A 114 0.22 0.06 -1.22
C ALA A 114 -0.55 0.89 -0.19
N PRO A 115 0.02 1.98 0.35
CA PRO A 115 -0.68 2.85 1.30
C PRO A 115 -1.77 3.68 0.60
N ASP A 116 -2.84 3.97 1.33
CA ASP A 116 -3.84 4.97 0.93
C ASP A 116 -3.41 6.37 1.43
N GLN A 117 -3.08 7.28 0.51
CA GLN A 117 -2.81 8.68 0.85
C GLN A 117 -3.99 9.55 0.45
N GLY A 118 -4.78 10.00 1.43
CA GLY A 118 -5.86 10.97 1.20
C GLY A 118 -7.02 10.43 0.34
N GLY A 119 -7.22 9.11 0.28
CA GLY A 119 -8.30 8.47 -0.48
C GLY A 119 -7.91 8.02 -1.89
N ALA A 120 -6.61 8.13 -2.24
CA ALA A 120 -6.04 7.50 -3.42
C ALA A 120 -4.75 6.75 -3.03
N PRO A 121 -4.53 5.52 -3.54
CA PRO A 121 -3.26 4.83 -3.32
C PRO A 121 -2.10 5.61 -3.95
N ASP A 122 -1.01 5.77 -3.20
CA ASP A 122 0.24 6.32 -3.75
C ASP A 122 1.00 5.24 -4.50
N GLY A 123 1.24 5.48 -5.78
CA GLY A 123 1.75 4.51 -6.74
C GLY A 123 3.02 4.84 -7.46
N ALA A 124 3.56 6.02 -7.22
CA ALA A 124 4.76 6.46 -7.89
C ALA A 124 5.91 5.49 -7.64
N ALA A 125 6.04 4.99 -6.40
CA ALA A 125 7.09 4.04 -6.02
C ALA A 125 6.99 2.71 -6.79
N TRP A 126 5.79 2.15 -6.94
CA TRP A 126 5.58 0.91 -7.70
C TRP A 126 5.83 1.11 -9.19
N LEU A 127 5.27 2.18 -9.77
CA LEU A 127 5.42 2.46 -11.20
C LEU A 127 6.90 2.68 -11.59
N ASP A 128 7.63 3.50 -10.82
CA ASP A 128 9.07 3.72 -11.06
C ASP A 128 9.86 2.42 -10.90
N PHE A 129 9.57 1.63 -9.86
CA PHE A 129 10.24 0.34 -9.64
C PHE A 129 9.99 -0.63 -10.80
N ARG A 130 8.73 -0.83 -11.19
CA ARG A 130 8.31 -1.69 -12.32
C ARG A 130 8.99 -1.26 -13.62
N ASP A 131 8.96 0.03 -13.93
CA ASP A 131 9.52 0.55 -15.18
C ASP A 131 11.05 0.42 -15.22
N ARG A 132 11.73 0.57 -14.08
CA ARG A 132 13.18 0.31 -13.97
C ARG A 132 13.51 -1.17 -14.12
N VAL A 133 12.69 -2.07 -13.56
CA VAL A 133 12.83 -3.52 -13.78
C VAL A 133 12.67 -3.86 -15.25
N ALA A 134 11.63 -3.36 -15.92
CA ALA A 134 11.41 -3.59 -17.36
C ALA A 134 12.59 -3.05 -18.21
N LYS A 135 13.10 -1.86 -17.88
CA LYS A 135 14.27 -1.27 -18.55
C LYS A 135 15.54 -2.09 -18.32
N ALA A 136 15.75 -2.59 -17.10
CA ALA A 136 16.88 -3.45 -16.77
C ALA A 136 16.79 -4.80 -17.50
N ALA A 137 15.60 -5.41 -17.56
CA ALA A 137 15.35 -6.65 -18.29
C ALA A 137 15.72 -6.49 -19.77
N LYS A 138 15.22 -5.42 -20.41
CA LYS A 138 15.55 -5.09 -21.80
C LYS A 138 17.07 -4.93 -22.01
N LYS A 139 17.78 -4.29 -21.08
CA LYS A 139 19.24 -4.13 -21.15
C LYS A 139 19.98 -5.47 -21.03
N ALA A 140 19.42 -6.40 -20.28
CA ALA A 140 19.96 -7.75 -20.09
C ALA A 140 19.53 -8.74 -21.20
N GLY A 141 18.75 -8.30 -22.20
CA GLY A 141 18.23 -9.16 -23.27
C GLY A 141 17.08 -10.08 -22.83
N ILE A 142 16.44 -9.79 -21.70
CA ILE A 142 15.29 -10.54 -21.18
C ILE A 142 14.00 -9.90 -21.71
N THR A 143 13.12 -10.71 -22.30
CA THR A 143 11.79 -10.25 -22.72
C THR A 143 10.96 -9.93 -21.49
N ALA A 144 10.42 -8.71 -21.45
CA ALA A 144 9.54 -8.25 -20.40
C ALA A 144 8.22 -7.75 -20.99
N ARG A 145 7.10 -8.21 -20.43
CA ARG A 145 5.75 -7.78 -20.83
C ARG A 145 4.97 -7.27 -19.63
N GLN A 146 4.21 -6.20 -19.82
CA GLN A 146 3.27 -5.75 -18.81
C GLN A 146 2.05 -6.66 -18.81
N VAL A 147 1.58 -7.02 -17.62
CA VAL A 147 0.38 -7.85 -17.44
C VAL A 147 -0.51 -7.25 -16.39
N GLU A 148 -1.80 -7.60 -16.41
CA GLU A 148 -2.68 -7.29 -15.30
C GLU A 148 -2.51 -8.34 -14.20
N THR A 149 -2.14 -7.92 -12.99
CA THR A 149 -1.89 -8.76 -11.81
C THR A 149 -3.09 -8.89 -10.88
N GLY A 150 -4.24 -8.30 -11.26
CA GLY A 150 -5.52 -8.47 -10.59
C GLY A 150 -6.02 -7.24 -9.81
N THR A 151 -7.09 -7.45 -9.05
CA THR A 151 -7.81 -6.39 -8.34
C THR A 151 -7.27 -6.21 -6.92
N PHE A 152 -7.02 -4.96 -6.51
CA PHE A 152 -6.63 -4.63 -5.14
C PHE A 152 -7.88 -4.34 -4.31
N THR A 153 -7.89 -4.86 -3.10
CA THR A 153 -8.95 -4.62 -2.12
C THR A 153 -8.44 -3.75 -0.98
N PRO A 154 -9.26 -2.84 -0.44
CA PRO A 154 -8.88 -2.06 0.72
C PRO A 154 -8.95 -2.95 1.98
N SER A 155 -7.92 -2.88 2.80
CA SER A 155 -7.82 -3.52 4.11
C SER A 155 -7.28 -2.52 5.16
N THR A 156 -7.34 -2.90 6.44
CA THR A 156 -6.86 -2.05 7.54
C THR A 156 -5.45 -2.48 7.93
N GLY A 157 -4.49 -1.55 7.83
CA GLY A 157 -3.10 -1.76 8.22
C GLY A 157 -2.87 -1.76 9.73
N PRO A 158 -1.66 -2.10 10.18
CA PRO A 158 -1.31 -2.22 11.61
C PRO A 158 -1.47 -0.92 12.41
N ASP A 159 -1.33 0.22 11.73
CA ASP A 159 -1.47 1.57 12.27
C ASP A 159 -2.91 2.11 12.21
N GLY A 160 -3.86 1.29 11.75
CA GLY A 160 -5.26 1.66 11.56
C GLY A 160 -5.54 2.49 10.31
N ARG A 161 -4.55 2.69 9.43
CA ARG A 161 -4.74 3.33 8.11
C ARG A 161 -5.23 2.32 7.08
N THR A 162 -5.86 2.83 6.02
CA THR A 162 -6.25 1.98 4.89
C THR A 162 -5.02 1.63 4.06
N ILE A 163 -4.89 0.34 3.76
CA ILE A 163 -3.87 -0.19 2.84
C ILE A 163 -4.58 -0.97 1.73
N TRP A 164 -4.02 -0.96 0.54
CA TRP A 164 -4.53 -1.72 -0.59
C TRP A 164 -3.73 -3.00 -0.72
N THR A 165 -4.41 -4.14 -0.78
CA THR A 165 -3.80 -5.48 -0.82
C THR A 165 -4.29 -6.25 -2.02
N SER A 166 -3.39 -6.94 -2.72
CA SER A 166 -3.77 -7.89 -3.78
C SER A 166 -4.06 -9.28 -3.17
N PRO A 167 -5.13 -9.98 -3.61
CA PRO A 167 -5.44 -11.34 -3.15
C PRO A 167 -4.44 -12.39 -3.65
N ALA A 168 -3.57 -12.05 -4.60
CA ALA A 168 -2.54 -12.95 -5.07
C ALA A 168 -1.32 -12.93 -4.14
N GLN A 169 -1.35 -13.76 -3.08
CA GLN A 169 -0.22 -14.64 -2.72
C GLN A 169 -0.52 -15.52 -1.50
N PRO A 170 -0.55 -16.87 -1.64
CA PRO A 170 -0.18 -17.74 -0.55
C PRO A 170 1.31 -17.54 -0.20
N ALA A 171 1.63 -17.76 1.08
CA ALA A 171 2.97 -17.69 1.66
C ALA A 171 3.96 -18.67 1.02
#